data_AF-D8Q904-F1
#
_entry.id   AF-D8Q904-F1
#
_cell.length_a   1.000
_cell.length_b   1.000
_cell.length_c   1.000
_cell.angle_alpha   90.00
_cell.angle_beta   90.00
_cell.angle_gamma   90.00
#
_symmetry.space_group_name_H-M   'P 1'
#
loop_
_entity.id
_entity.type
_entity.pdbx_description
1 polymer ?
#
loop_
_entity_poly.entity_id
_entity_poly.type
_entity_poly.pdbx_seq_one_letter_code
_entity_poly.pdbx_strand_id
1 'polypeptide(L)'
;MAISFDLPPIRIALYTLVTLFSIVVFGLSIARIVYTKGLSPWDPLNHGQPYYDPIVAELIVSTILTVPWSIFVMHTIHKRVERRRVSTFRSELIGLFIIWVFWLCGAAIATVTENRGTPGRWGDLSFCWEYKQCRILTTLLAFAWSTWAILTFLLVISLIFVTANRALLEPMHGRWDPRASHYGATQPAPMMGYA
;
A
#
# COMPACT_ATOMS: atom_id res chain seq x y z
N MET A 1 12.26 -25.43 -20.83
CA MET A 1 11.30 -25.65 -19.73
C MET A 1 10.72 -24.29 -19.36
N ALA A 2 9.59 -23.92 -19.94
CA ALA A 2 8.93 -22.66 -19.62
C ALA A 2 8.19 -22.85 -18.30
N ILE A 3 8.64 -22.20 -17.23
CA ILE A 3 7.87 -22.17 -15.99
C ILE A 3 6.66 -21.27 -16.27
N SER A 4 5.49 -21.88 -16.41
CA SER A 4 4.21 -21.16 -16.47
C SER A 4 3.90 -20.63 -15.06
N PHE A 5 4.57 -19.55 -14.68
CA PHE A 5 4.23 -18.80 -13.48
C PHE A 5 2.88 -18.12 -13.71
N ASP A 6 1.86 -18.58 -12.98
CA ASP A 6 0.57 -17.89 -12.92
C ASP A 6 0.76 -16.57 -12.13
N LEU A 7 1.11 -15.51 -12.87
CA LEU A 7 1.28 -14.16 -12.32
C LEU A 7 0.01 -13.60 -11.62
N PRO A 8 -1.23 -13.82 -12.12
CA PRO A 8 -2.41 -13.20 -11.51
C PRO A 8 -2.70 -13.65 -10.07
N PRO A 9 -2.69 -14.96 -9.71
CA PRO A 9 -2.88 -15.41 -8.33
C PRO A 9 -1.83 -14.86 -7.37
N ILE A 10 -0.55 -14.85 -7.77
CA ILE A 10 0.55 -14.32 -6.93
C ILE A 10 0.32 -12.83 -6.67
N ARG A 11 -0.03 -12.05 -7.70
CA ARG A 11 -0.36 -10.62 -7.55
C ARG A 11 -1.53 -10.41 -6.59
N ILE A 12 -2.63 -11.15 -6.74
CA ILE A 12 -3.79 -11.06 -5.83
C ILE A 12 -3.37 -11.37 -4.39
N ALA A 13 -2.58 -12.41 -4.17
CA ALA A 13 -2.10 -12.77 -2.84
C ALA A 13 -1.24 -11.66 -2.21
N LEU A 14 -0.32 -11.08 -2.97
CA LEU A 14 0.53 -9.97 -2.52
C LEU A 14 -0.29 -8.71 -2.21
N TYR A 15 -1.25 -8.34 -3.05
CA TYR A 15 -2.15 -7.21 -2.77
C TYR A 15 -3.04 -7.47 -1.54
N THR A 16 -3.45 -8.73 -1.33
CA THR A 16 -4.20 -9.12 -0.13
C THR A 16 -3.34 -8.91 1.12
N LEU A 17 -2.08 -9.36 1.10
CA LEU A 17 -1.13 -9.16 2.19
C LEU A 17 -0.87 -7.67 2.46
N VAL A 18 -0.62 -6.87 1.42
CA VAL A 18 -0.45 -5.40 1.53
C VAL A 18 -1.69 -4.76 2.17
N THR A 19 -2.89 -5.18 1.76
CA THR A 19 -4.15 -4.67 2.32
C THR A 19 -4.27 -5.00 3.82
N LEU A 20 -3.99 -6.24 4.21
CA LEU A 20 -4.04 -6.68 5.61
C LEU A 20 -3.03 -5.92 6.46
N PHE A 21 -1.78 -5.80 6.02
CA PHE A 21 -0.75 -5.05 6.73
C PHE A 21 -1.10 -3.57 6.83
N SER A 22 -1.66 -2.98 5.77
CA SER A 22 -2.11 -1.58 5.79
C SER A 22 -3.25 -1.34 6.80
N ILE A 23 -4.20 -2.27 6.93
CA ILE A 23 -5.28 -2.18 7.94
C ILE A 23 -4.70 -2.27 9.36
N VAL A 24 -3.75 -3.17 9.59
CA VAL A 24 -3.07 -3.29 10.90
C VAL A 24 -2.32 -2.00 11.23
N VAL A 25 -1.53 -1.47 10.29
CA VAL A 25 -0.80 -0.21 10.47
C VAL A 25 -1.77 0.95 10.74
N PHE A 26 -2.88 1.04 10.01
CA PHE A 26 -3.89 2.08 10.23
C PHE A 26 -4.46 2.04 11.66
N GLY A 27 -4.85 0.86 12.13
CA GLY A 27 -5.38 0.68 13.49
C GLY A 27 -4.37 1.02 14.58
N LEU A 28 -3.12 0.54 14.43
CA LEU A 28 -2.04 0.83 15.37
C LEU A 28 -1.65 2.32 15.38
N SER A 29 -1.65 2.97 14.22
CA SER A 29 -1.37 4.41 14.09
C SER A 29 -2.45 5.26 14.76
N ILE A 30 -3.73 4.91 14.62
CA ILE A 30 -4.82 5.60 15.34
C ILE A 30 -4.65 5.44 16.85
N ALA A 31 -4.40 4.21 17.32
CA ALA A 31 -4.18 3.94 18.74
C ALA A 31 -3.00 4.76 19.27
N ARG A 32 -1.95 4.92 18.47
CA ARG A 32 -0.80 5.76 18.82
C ARG A 32 -1.15 7.24 18.91
N ILE A 33 -1.89 7.80 17.95
CA ILE A 33 -2.30 9.23 18.00
C ILE A 33 -3.22 9.51 19.19
N VAL A 34 -4.15 8.62 19.48
CA VAL A 34 -5.05 8.76 20.64
C VAL A 34 -4.23 8.78 21.92
N TYR A 35 -3.23 7.89 22.03
CA TYR A 35 -2.30 7.92 23.15
C TYR A 35 -1.50 9.23 23.20
N THR A 36 -0.88 9.68 22.09
CA THR A 36 0.00 10.85 22.12
C THR A 36 -0.73 12.17 22.39
N LYS A 37 -2.04 12.23 22.10
CA LYS A 37 -2.90 13.38 22.43
C LYS A 37 -3.54 13.29 23.81
N GLY A 38 -3.69 12.08 24.36
CA GLY A 38 -4.35 11.81 25.64
C GLY A 38 -3.40 11.39 26.75
N LEU A 39 -2.15 11.86 26.76
CA LEU A 39 -1.18 11.50 27.80
C LEU A 39 -1.70 11.90 29.18
N SER A 40 -1.55 10.98 30.15
CA SER A 40 -1.68 11.32 31.57
C SER A 40 -0.51 12.22 31.99
N PRO A 41 -0.72 13.20 32.88
CA PRO A 41 0.35 14.05 33.42
C PRO A 41 1.52 13.28 34.06
N TRP A 42 1.33 12.00 34.40
CA TRP A 42 2.32 11.16 35.08
C TRP A 42 3.00 10.14 34.16
N ASP A 43 2.85 10.28 32.83
CA ASP A 43 3.44 9.33 31.88
C ASP A 43 4.99 9.48 31.82
N PRO A 44 5.75 8.42 32.09
CA PRO A 44 7.22 8.49 32.14
C PRO A 44 7.86 8.70 30.75
N LEU A 45 7.14 8.42 29.66
CA LEU A 45 7.72 8.41 28.31
C LEU A 45 7.90 9.81 27.70
N ASN A 46 7.09 10.79 28.12
CA ASN A 46 7.19 12.16 27.61
C ASN A 46 6.84 13.23 28.68
N HIS A 47 7.16 12.95 29.94
CA HIS A 47 6.86 13.83 31.08
C HIS A 47 5.39 14.30 31.13
N GLY A 48 4.48 13.42 30.69
CA GLY A 48 3.04 13.70 30.60
C GLY A 48 2.62 14.80 29.62
N GLN A 49 3.50 15.29 28.75
CA GLN A 49 3.16 16.33 27.78
C GLN A 49 2.58 15.72 26.49
N PRO A 50 1.35 16.10 26.09
CA PRO A 50 0.79 15.70 24.81
C PRO A 50 1.65 16.19 23.64
N TYR A 51 1.79 15.37 22.59
CA TYR A 51 2.50 15.74 21.37
C TYR A 51 1.90 15.09 20.13
N TYR A 52 2.30 15.62 18.97
CA TYR A 52 1.90 15.11 17.67
C TYR A 52 3.08 14.45 16.98
N ASP A 53 2.92 13.17 16.61
CA ASP A 53 3.91 12.44 15.84
C ASP A 53 3.59 12.54 14.33
N PRO A 54 4.34 13.34 13.55
CA PRO A 54 4.07 13.53 12.13
C PRO A 54 4.34 12.26 11.31
N ILE A 55 5.18 11.33 11.79
CA ILE A 55 5.50 10.09 11.08
C ILE A 55 4.28 9.16 11.11
N VAL A 56 3.63 9.05 12.27
CA VAL A 56 2.40 8.26 12.40
C VAL A 56 1.29 8.80 11.50
N ALA A 57 1.21 10.12 11.35
CA ALA A 57 0.24 10.74 10.45
C ALA A 57 0.52 10.46 8.97
N GLU A 58 1.78 10.46 8.56
CA GLU A 58 2.18 10.06 7.22
C GLU A 58 1.82 8.60 6.94
N LEU A 59 2.09 7.68 7.88
CA LEU A 59 1.69 6.27 7.75
C LEU A 59 0.17 6.10 7.61
N ILE A 60 -0.63 6.92 8.31
CA ILE A 60 -2.09 6.92 8.13
C ILE A 60 -2.46 7.31 6.69
N VAL A 61 -1.88 8.39 6.15
CA VAL A 61 -2.13 8.79 4.76
C VAL A 61 -1.73 7.67 3.79
N SER A 62 -0.57 7.05 4.02
CA SER A 62 -0.07 5.92 3.22
C SER A 62 -1.03 4.73 3.23
N THR A 63 -1.60 4.37 4.38
CA THR A 63 -2.62 3.31 4.47
C THR A 63 -3.95 3.68 3.80
N ILE A 64 -4.41 4.94 3.95
CA ILE A 64 -5.63 5.45 3.30
C ILE A 64 -5.51 5.41 1.78
N LEU A 65 -4.33 5.65 1.23
CA LEU A 65 -4.09 5.53 -0.22
C LEU A 65 -3.94 4.06 -0.65
N THR A 66 -3.25 3.25 0.16
CA THR A 66 -2.91 1.87 -0.19
C THR A 66 -4.13 0.93 -0.18
N VAL A 67 -5.03 1.05 0.79
CA VAL A 67 -6.18 0.14 0.94
C VAL A 67 -7.16 0.26 -0.24
N PRO A 68 -7.68 1.45 -0.61
CA PRO A 68 -8.58 1.59 -1.75
C PRO A 68 -7.90 1.22 -3.06
N TRP A 69 -6.63 1.57 -3.24
CA TRP A 69 -5.87 1.21 -4.44
C TRP A 69 -5.72 -0.31 -4.58
N SER A 70 -5.35 -0.99 -3.51
CA SER A 70 -5.19 -2.45 -3.51
C SER A 70 -6.52 -3.16 -3.77
N ILE A 71 -7.61 -2.70 -3.16
CA ILE A 71 -8.97 -3.23 -3.41
C ILE A 71 -9.36 -2.99 -4.87
N PHE A 72 -9.11 -1.80 -5.42
CA PHE A 72 -9.37 -1.47 -6.81
C PHE A 72 -8.63 -2.41 -7.76
N VAL A 73 -7.32 -2.60 -7.55
CA VAL A 73 -6.48 -3.51 -8.35
C VAL A 73 -6.92 -4.97 -8.23
N MET A 74 -7.20 -5.46 -7.02
CA MET A 74 -7.71 -6.82 -6.84
C MET A 74 -9.04 -7.02 -7.56
N HIS A 75 -9.93 -6.02 -7.49
CA HIS A 75 -11.21 -6.06 -8.16
C HIS A 75 -11.09 -6.08 -9.69
N THR A 76 -10.19 -5.27 -10.26
CA THR A 76 -9.97 -5.24 -11.72
C THR A 76 -9.38 -6.55 -12.22
N ILE A 77 -8.45 -7.17 -11.49
CA ILE A 77 -7.89 -8.48 -11.83
C ILE A 77 -8.96 -9.58 -11.71
N HIS A 78 -9.72 -9.61 -10.60
CA HIS A 78 -10.70 -10.66 -10.34
C HIS A 78 -11.90 -10.62 -11.30
N LYS A 79 -12.50 -9.43 -11.49
CA LYS A 79 -13.67 -9.28 -12.37
C LYS A 79 -13.31 -9.10 -13.84
N ARG A 80 -12.02 -8.96 -14.18
CA ARG A 80 -11.54 -8.69 -15.55
C ARG A 80 -12.23 -7.47 -16.17
N VAL A 81 -12.43 -6.43 -15.37
CA VAL A 81 -13.14 -5.22 -15.83
C VAL A 81 -12.20 -4.36 -16.67
N GLU A 82 -12.53 -4.22 -17.95
CA GLU A 82 -11.78 -3.38 -18.89
C GLU A 82 -12.36 -1.97 -18.96
N ARG A 83 -11.83 -1.06 -18.13
CA ARG A 83 -12.00 0.39 -18.34
C ARG A 83 -10.80 0.92 -19.09
N ARG A 84 -11.02 1.31 -20.36
CA ARG A 84 -10.01 1.70 -21.36
C ARG A 84 -8.95 2.73 -20.89
N ARG A 85 -9.22 3.54 -19.86
CA ARG A 85 -8.29 4.56 -19.34
C ARG A 85 -7.67 4.27 -17.97
N VAL A 86 -8.25 3.40 -17.14
CA VAL A 86 -7.84 3.22 -15.73
C VAL A 86 -7.40 1.78 -15.41
N SER A 87 -7.68 0.84 -16.32
CA SER A 87 -7.37 -0.59 -16.13
C SER A 87 -6.15 -1.04 -16.95
N THR A 88 -5.14 -0.16 -17.09
CA THR A 88 -3.91 -0.46 -17.85
C THR A 88 -2.75 -0.82 -16.93
N PHE A 89 -1.78 -1.59 -17.41
CA PHE A 89 -0.53 -1.83 -16.68
C PHE A 89 0.23 -0.55 -16.35
N ARG A 90 0.18 0.45 -17.24
CA ARG A 90 0.77 1.78 -16.97
C ARG A 90 0.17 2.43 -15.72
N SER A 91 -1.15 2.44 -15.57
CA SER A 91 -1.80 3.00 -14.37
C SER A 91 -1.45 2.22 -13.11
N GLU A 92 -1.32 0.89 -13.21
CA GLU A 92 -0.87 0.05 -12.11
C GLU A 92 0.52 0.44 -11.62
N LEU A 93 1.49 0.52 -12.54
CA LEU A 93 2.88 0.86 -12.23
C LEU A 93 2.99 2.26 -11.63
N ILE A 94 2.26 3.24 -12.15
CA ILE A 94 2.26 4.61 -11.61
C ILE A 94 1.71 4.61 -10.18
N GLY A 95 0.55 3.97 -9.94
CA GLY A 95 -0.02 3.95 -8.59
C GLY A 95 0.82 3.14 -7.59
N LEU A 96 1.38 2.01 -8.02
CA LEU A 96 2.35 1.25 -7.23
C LEU A 96 3.58 2.07 -6.89
N PHE A 97 4.15 2.80 -7.84
CA PHE A 97 5.33 3.63 -7.61
C PHE A 97 5.05 4.76 -6.62
N ILE A 98 3.90 5.45 -6.74
CA ILE A 98 3.50 6.49 -5.79
C ILE A 98 3.39 5.90 -4.39
N ILE A 99 2.61 4.81 -4.22
CA ILE A 99 2.43 4.16 -2.92
C ILE A 99 3.78 3.68 -2.37
N TRP A 100 4.64 3.11 -3.22
CA TRP A 100 5.98 2.67 -2.85
C TRP A 100 6.84 3.80 -2.28
N VAL A 101 6.82 4.99 -2.90
CA VAL A 101 7.56 6.17 -2.39
C VAL A 101 7.03 6.60 -1.03
N PHE A 102 5.71 6.64 -0.85
CA PHE A 102 5.08 6.99 0.43
C PHE A 102 5.54 6.04 1.56
N TRP A 103 5.42 4.73 1.35
CA TRP A 103 5.89 3.74 2.34
C TRP A 103 7.40 3.81 2.59
N LEU A 104 8.21 4.06 1.55
CA LEU A 104 9.65 4.23 1.71
C LEU A 104 9.97 5.45 2.58
N CYS A 105 9.36 6.60 2.28
CA CYS A 105 9.58 7.83 3.04
C CYS A 105 9.17 7.67 4.51
N GLY A 106 8.00 7.08 4.78
CA GLY A 106 7.53 6.79 6.13
C GLY A 106 8.48 5.89 6.92
N ALA A 107 8.87 4.76 6.32
CA ALA A 107 9.79 3.81 6.95
C ALA A 107 11.20 4.40 7.13
N ALA A 108 11.72 5.09 6.11
CA ALA A 108 13.05 5.70 6.15
C ALA A 108 13.12 6.76 7.25
N ILE A 109 12.20 7.72 7.29
CA ILE A 109 12.19 8.80 8.30
C ILE A 109 12.01 8.24 9.71
N ALA A 110 11.23 7.16 9.87
CA ALA A 110 11.11 6.45 11.15
C ALA A 110 12.43 5.82 11.61
N THR A 111 13.23 5.28 10.68
CA THR A 111 14.52 4.64 10.98
C THR A 111 15.72 5.58 11.04
N VAL A 112 15.67 6.75 10.39
CA VAL A 112 16.82 7.64 10.30
C VAL A 112 17.24 8.05 11.71
N THR A 113 18.42 7.56 12.07
CA THR A 113 19.17 7.94 13.26
C THR A 113 20.00 9.14 12.84
N GLU A 114 19.72 10.31 13.39
CA GLU A 114 20.42 11.53 12.98
C GLU A 114 21.90 11.41 13.39
N ASN A 115 22.79 11.53 12.40
CA ASN A 115 24.23 11.56 12.63
C ASN A 115 24.58 12.82 13.45
N ARG A 116 25.27 12.63 14.59
CA ARG A 116 25.71 13.63 15.61
C ARG A 116 24.71 13.94 16.73
N GLY A 117 24.55 13.01 17.66
CA GLY A 117 24.13 13.31 19.03
C GLY A 117 22.65 13.64 19.25
N THR A 118 21.83 13.71 18.20
CA THR A 118 20.37 13.72 18.29
C THR A 118 19.83 12.30 18.11
N PRO A 119 19.08 11.75 19.08
CA PRO A 119 18.42 10.45 18.88
C PRO A 119 17.49 10.56 17.67
N GLY A 120 17.55 9.58 16.76
CA GLY A 120 16.59 9.49 15.64
C GLY A 120 15.16 9.60 16.16
N ARG A 121 14.21 10.03 15.31
CA ARG A 121 12.85 10.37 15.77
C ARG A 121 12.18 9.27 16.60
N TRP A 122 12.42 7.98 16.27
CA TRP A 122 12.06 6.85 17.14
C TRP A 122 13.27 6.15 17.78
N GLY A 123 14.48 6.33 17.24
CA GLY A 123 15.73 5.85 17.84
C GLY A 123 15.82 4.32 17.97
N ASP A 124 16.74 3.85 18.82
CA ASP A 124 16.80 2.45 19.21
C ASP A 124 15.61 2.15 20.15
N LEU A 125 14.61 1.40 19.69
CA LEU A 125 13.42 1.09 20.47
C LEU A 125 13.66 0.00 21.54
N SER A 126 14.86 -0.61 21.58
CA SER A 126 15.16 -1.71 22.49
C SER A 126 15.17 -1.29 23.97
N PHE A 127 15.56 -0.04 24.28
CA PHE A 127 15.66 0.42 25.67
C PHE A 127 14.30 0.55 26.38
N CYS A 128 13.21 0.73 25.62
CA CYS A 128 11.88 1.00 26.19
C CYS A 128 10.89 -0.15 25.97
N TRP A 129 11.39 -1.37 25.72
CA TRP A 129 10.55 -2.51 25.36
C TRP A 129 9.60 -2.97 26.49
N GLU A 130 9.82 -2.50 27.71
CA GLU A 130 8.90 -2.68 28.85
C GLU A 130 7.55 -1.97 28.62
N TYR A 131 7.55 -0.81 27.96
CA TYR A 131 6.35 -0.03 27.74
C TYR A 131 5.57 -0.48 26.51
N LYS A 132 4.24 -0.62 26.65
CA LYS A 132 3.32 -1.00 25.56
C LYS A 132 3.48 -0.10 24.32
N GLN A 133 3.77 1.18 24.52
CA GLN A 133 3.91 2.15 23.44
C GLN A 133 5.11 1.90 22.53
N CYS A 134 6.25 1.51 23.09
CA CYS A 134 7.43 1.18 22.30
C CYS A 134 7.24 -0.11 21.50
N ARG A 135 6.49 -1.09 22.04
CA ARG A 135 6.09 -2.28 21.29
C ARG A 135 5.23 -1.93 20.08
N ILE A 136 4.30 -0.99 20.23
CA ILE A 136 3.46 -0.50 19.13
C ILE A 136 4.32 0.17 18.05
N LEU A 137 5.25 1.06 18.42
CA LEU A 137 6.17 1.70 17.48
C LEU A 137 7.05 0.69 16.73
N THR A 138 7.60 -0.30 17.44
CA THR A 138 8.40 -1.38 16.83
C THR A 138 7.56 -2.19 15.84
N THR A 139 6.31 -2.47 16.20
CA THR A 139 5.37 -3.20 15.34
C THR A 139 5.03 -2.38 14.09
N LEU A 140 4.75 -1.08 14.24
CA LEU A 140 4.52 -0.16 13.12
C LEU A 140 5.70 -0.14 12.16
N LEU A 141 6.92 -0.02 12.69
CA LEU A 141 8.14 0.00 11.89
C LEU A 141 8.35 -1.32 11.12
N ALA A 142 8.15 -2.46 11.78
CA ALA A 142 8.27 -3.77 11.14
C ALA A 142 7.25 -3.95 10.00
N PHE A 143 5.98 -3.58 10.22
CA PHE A 143 4.97 -3.65 9.17
C PHE A 143 5.20 -2.63 8.04
N ALA A 144 5.75 -1.45 8.33
CA ALA A 144 6.10 -0.47 7.30
C ALA A 144 7.17 -1.00 6.35
N TRP A 145 8.28 -1.53 6.88
CA TRP A 145 9.32 -2.15 6.07
C TRP A 145 8.83 -3.40 5.33
N SER A 146 8.02 -4.22 5.99
CA SER A 146 7.45 -5.42 5.35
C SER A 146 6.52 -5.05 4.19
N THR A 147 5.69 -4.02 4.36
CA THR A 147 4.78 -3.55 3.31
C THR A 147 5.56 -2.95 2.15
N TRP A 148 6.59 -2.14 2.42
CA TRP A 148 7.50 -1.62 1.40
C TRP A 148 8.21 -2.74 0.62
N ALA A 149 8.67 -3.79 1.29
CA ALA A 149 9.31 -4.93 0.64
C ALA A 149 8.34 -5.68 -0.28
N ILE A 150 7.10 -5.92 0.17
CA ILE A 150 6.06 -6.55 -0.66
C ILE A 150 5.70 -5.68 -1.87
N LEU A 151 5.58 -4.36 -1.68
CA LEU A 151 5.36 -3.40 -2.78
C LEU A 151 6.53 -3.41 -3.78
N THR A 152 7.76 -3.53 -3.31
CA THR A 152 8.95 -3.67 -4.17
C THR A 152 8.87 -4.93 -5.00
N PHE A 153 8.46 -6.05 -4.40
CA PHE A 153 8.28 -7.31 -5.12
C PHE A 153 7.16 -7.19 -6.17
N LEU A 154 6.01 -6.60 -5.82
CA LEU A 154 4.92 -6.28 -6.75
C LEU A 154 5.40 -5.41 -7.93
N LEU A 155 6.19 -4.37 -7.65
CA LEU A 155 6.72 -3.47 -8.68
C LEU A 155 7.66 -4.20 -9.63
N VAL A 156 8.57 -5.03 -9.11
CA VAL A 156 9.52 -5.82 -9.91
C VAL A 156 8.80 -6.83 -10.79
N ILE A 157 7.85 -7.61 -10.25
CA ILE A 157 7.12 -8.60 -11.07
C ILE A 157 6.28 -7.92 -12.16
N SER A 158 5.64 -6.79 -11.86
CA SER A 158 4.88 -6.03 -12.85
C SER A 158 5.79 -5.43 -13.92
N LEU A 159 6.98 -4.94 -13.54
CA LEU A 159 7.97 -4.42 -14.48
C LEU A 159 8.52 -5.50 -15.41
N ILE A 160 8.87 -6.68 -14.88
CA ILE A 160 9.34 -7.83 -15.68
C ILE A 160 8.26 -8.25 -16.67
N PHE A 161 7.00 -8.36 -16.23
CA PHE A 161 5.89 -8.75 -17.09
C PHE A 161 5.69 -7.75 -18.25
N VAL A 162 5.67 -6.46 -17.92
CA VAL A 162 5.46 -5.39 -18.90
C VAL A 162 6.61 -5.31 -19.91
N THR A 163 7.86 -5.45 -19.46
CA THR A 163 9.04 -5.40 -20.32
C THR A 163 9.15 -6.62 -21.22
N ALA A 164 8.90 -7.83 -20.70
CA ALA A 164 8.94 -9.07 -21.46
C ALA A 164 7.87 -9.13 -22.56
N ASN A 165 6.68 -8.60 -22.29
CA ASN A 165 5.53 -8.68 -23.21
C ASN A 165 5.27 -7.38 -24.00
N ARG A 166 6.06 -6.31 -23.78
CA ARG A 166 5.80 -4.95 -24.30
C ARG A 166 4.36 -4.45 -24.05
N ALA A 167 3.78 -4.86 -22.93
CA ALA A 167 2.34 -4.77 -22.65
C ALA A 167 1.94 -3.53 -21.83
N LEU A 168 2.61 -2.39 -22.02
CA LEU A 168 2.43 -1.18 -21.19
C LEU A 168 1.00 -0.62 -21.21
N LEU A 169 0.38 -0.66 -22.39
CA LEU A 169 -0.97 -0.11 -22.64
C LEU A 169 -2.05 -1.19 -22.58
N GLU A 170 -1.65 -2.43 -22.31
CA GLU A 170 -2.55 -3.58 -22.28
C GLU A 170 -3.32 -3.66 -20.97
N PRO A 171 -4.48 -4.35 -20.96
CA PRO A 171 -5.31 -4.45 -19.78
C PRO A 171 -4.66 -5.30 -18.68
N MET A 172 -4.88 -4.86 -17.44
CA MET A 172 -4.13 -5.29 -16.24
C MET A 172 -4.29 -6.77 -15.83
N HIS A 173 -5.33 -7.45 -16.33
CA HIS A 173 -5.64 -8.84 -16.01
C HIS A 173 -4.75 -9.86 -16.74
N GLY A 174 -3.96 -9.44 -17.73
CA GLY A 174 -2.94 -10.30 -18.38
C GLY A 174 -3.45 -11.46 -19.24
N ARG A 175 -4.76 -11.75 -19.25
CA ARG A 175 -5.39 -12.67 -20.21
C ARG A 175 -5.89 -11.93 -21.44
N TRP A 176 -5.19 -12.08 -22.56
CA TRP A 176 -5.66 -11.63 -23.87
C TRP A 176 -6.59 -12.69 -24.45
N ASP A 177 -7.88 -12.59 -24.12
CA ASP A 177 -8.90 -13.43 -24.76
C ASP A 177 -9.99 -12.51 -25.33
N PRO A 178 -9.98 -12.24 -26.65
CA PRO A 178 -10.90 -11.28 -27.31
C PRO A 178 -12.38 -11.58 -27.07
N ARG A 179 -12.71 -12.80 -26.64
CA ARG A 179 -14.08 -13.25 -26.35
C ARG A 179 -14.53 -13.04 -24.90
N ALA A 180 -13.61 -12.78 -23.97
CA ALA A 180 -13.90 -12.56 -22.55
C ALA A 180 -13.78 -11.09 -22.12
N SER A 181 -13.21 -10.24 -22.96
CA SER A 181 -13.10 -8.79 -22.76
C SER A 181 -14.44 -8.08 -23.06
N HIS A 182 -15.29 -7.92 -22.05
CA HIS A 182 -16.49 -7.09 -22.18
C HIS A 182 -16.11 -5.61 -22.05
N TYR A 183 -15.87 -4.94 -23.17
CA TYR A 183 -15.91 -3.48 -23.18
C TYR A 183 -17.33 -3.06 -22.79
N GLY A 184 -17.46 -2.31 -21.69
CA GLY A 184 -18.71 -1.67 -21.32
C GLY A 184 -19.08 -0.68 -22.40
N ALA A 185 -19.76 -1.17 -23.44
CA ALA A 185 -20.36 -0.33 -24.45
C ALA A 185 -21.37 0.54 -23.72
N THR A 186 -21.15 1.85 -23.74
CA THR A 186 -22.25 2.80 -23.69
C THR A 186 -23.20 2.36 -24.80
N GLN A 187 -24.23 1.60 -24.47
CA GLN A 187 -25.26 1.23 -25.43
C GLN A 187 -25.89 2.55 -25.89
N PRO A 188 -25.78 2.95 -27.17
CA PRO A 188 -26.69 3.97 -27.68
C PRO A 188 -28.11 3.42 -27.48
N ALA A 189 -28.98 4.27 -26.92
CA ALA A 189 -30.37 3.92 -26.64
C ALA A 189 -31.00 3.25 -27.87
N PRO A 190 -31.76 2.16 -27.71
CA PRO A 190 -32.47 1.55 -28.83
C PRO A 190 -33.36 2.63 -29.45
N MET A 191 -33.11 2.96 -30.72
CA MET A 191 -34.03 3.80 -31.48
C MET A 191 -35.35 3.04 -31.55
N MET A 192 -36.34 3.49 -30.78
CA MET A 192 -37.73 3.08 -30.94
C MET A 192 -38.15 3.46 -32.35
N GLY A 193 -38.16 2.46 -33.24
CA GLY A 193 -38.81 2.57 -34.53
C GLY A 193 -40.30 2.76 -34.30
N TYR A 194 -40.80 3.93 -34.69
CA TYR A 194 -42.23 4.18 -34.86
C TYR A 194 -42.71 3.36 -36.06
N ALA A 195 -43.74 2.54 -35.84
CA ALA A 195 -44.60 1.96 -36.87
C ALA A 195 -45.98 2.62 -36.75
#